data_AF-D5ZY41-F1
#
_entry.id   AF-D5ZY41-F1
#
_cell.length_a   1.000
_cell.length_b   1.000
_cell.length_c   1.000
_cell.angle_alpha   90.00
_cell.angle_beta   90.00
_cell.angle_gamma   90.00
#
_symmetry.space_group_name_H-M   'P 1'
#
loop_
_entity.id
_entity.type
_entity.pdbx_description
1 polymer ?
#
loop_
_entity_poly.entity_id
_entity_poly.type
_entity_poly.pdbx_seq_one_letter_code
_entity_poly.pdbx_strand_id
1 'polypeptide(L)'
;MFSPGAHNRPLPAGRFLEGADNRAALLEGFRAAYAALAADGHELLGEEGPLVSGADRPARLIARATRLYAALLEESTHPSLLGDALAREGVFAVLWTESEHDEARRRLIEHETAALWRGDVPLFTHRPSGTAVRADDGTWLPGVLPVAGLTSVRGKIARMDEVDCHDQEWIITATIAARGAGSPLRRPRSELAVGPVPAVAPDASRLLAAACGIADELAARAVRDGGRTNWLGLERVSGPHWAVLPMGAGLAQGYCGVALFLAHTDALAGAGRYAALAREAVRPLPALLKALADDPELSAAAGPGAYDGLGGIVYAVLRLSALLGPGPADCLPDALTALGHAASASPEPGFAGGTAGALTAAAAVHEATGAPAALRLADVLADRLLGAVTGADGSVPSGAGGSGRPNGLPAGFADGAAGIAWALLRYAARRPRDTAAHTAAARALLDTALRDAGAAPADASWSRGLAGAAAVAAHFSPAPGPPGVAVRPADTGVRPDLSLGQGTLGTLEALAVHAGLGDRAATDALTRRAGQALALVEAQSHRCATPDHVPSPGLLDGLSGIGYGLLRLAHPGTVPSVLLLSHPDH
;
A
#
# COMPACT_ATOMS: atom_id res chain seq x y z
N MET A 1 36.06 -8.11 -8.28
CA MET A 1 35.72 -8.72 -9.58
C MET A 1 34.24 -9.07 -9.56
N PHE A 2 33.37 -8.17 -10.02
CA PHE A 2 31.93 -8.45 -10.15
C PHE A 2 31.74 -9.48 -11.26
N SER A 3 31.13 -10.62 -10.97
CA SER A 3 30.71 -11.55 -12.02
C SER A 3 29.75 -10.80 -12.96
N PRO A 4 30.00 -10.75 -14.28
CA PRO A 4 29.09 -10.08 -15.19
C PRO A 4 27.73 -10.78 -15.13
N GLY A 5 26.72 -10.09 -14.59
CA GLY A 5 25.38 -10.62 -14.45
C GLY A 5 24.75 -10.84 -15.82
N ALA A 6 24.63 -12.10 -16.26
CA ALA A 6 23.84 -12.54 -17.43
C ALA A 6 23.99 -14.03 -17.77
N HIS A 7 24.98 -14.76 -17.22
CA HIS A 7 25.22 -16.17 -17.59
C HIS A 7 24.13 -17.15 -17.13
N ASN A 8 23.19 -16.71 -16.29
CA ASN A 8 22.05 -17.50 -15.82
C ASN A 8 20.80 -17.34 -16.72
N ARG A 9 20.86 -16.58 -17.81
CA ARG A 9 19.73 -16.39 -18.74
C ARG A 9 19.85 -17.37 -19.92
N PRO A 10 18.81 -18.17 -20.21
CA PRO A 10 18.76 -18.96 -21.43
C PRO A 10 18.87 -18.05 -22.67
N LEU A 11 19.65 -18.50 -23.65
CA LEU A 11 19.94 -17.78 -24.90
C LEU A 11 19.51 -18.58 -26.14
N PRO A 12 18.22 -18.95 -26.30
CA PRO A 12 17.78 -19.60 -27.52
C PRO A 12 18.01 -18.67 -28.72
N ALA A 13 18.74 -19.15 -29.72
CA ALA A 13 19.15 -18.39 -30.90
C ALA A 13 19.82 -17.04 -30.59
N GLY A 14 20.58 -16.95 -29.47
CA GLY A 14 21.33 -15.76 -29.08
C GLY A 14 20.48 -14.62 -28.50
N ARG A 15 19.20 -14.85 -28.20
CA ARG A 15 18.32 -13.86 -27.59
C ARG A 15 18.13 -14.12 -26.11
N PHE A 16 18.31 -13.09 -25.28
CA PHE A 16 18.00 -13.15 -23.86
C PHE A 16 16.50 -13.31 -23.65
N LEU A 17 16.09 -14.38 -22.96
CA LEU A 17 14.73 -14.49 -22.43
C LEU A 17 14.63 -13.79 -21.07
N GLU A 18 13.51 -13.12 -20.82
CA GLU A 18 13.17 -12.58 -19.50
C GLU A 18 12.37 -13.62 -18.71
N GLY A 19 12.48 -13.63 -17.38
CA GLY A 19 11.66 -14.51 -16.54
C GLY A 19 10.16 -14.25 -16.69
N ALA A 20 9.78 -13.00 -17.00
CA ALA A 20 8.39 -12.61 -17.26
C ALA A 20 7.80 -13.28 -18.52
N ASP A 21 8.63 -13.58 -19.53
CA ASP A 21 8.18 -14.19 -20.80
C ASP A 21 7.70 -15.64 -20.62
N ASN A 22 8.07 -16.30 -19.52
CA ASN A 22 7.79 -17.73 -19.26
C ASN A 22 7.09 -17.96 -17.92
N ARG A 23 6.34 -16.96 -17.40
CA ARG A 23 5.67 -17.04 -16.10
C ARG A 23 4.78 -18.28 -15.96
N ALA A 24 3.99 -18.60 -16.98
CA ALA A 24 3.09 -19.76 -16.95
C ALA A 24 3.85 -21.08 -16.77
N ALA A 25 4.92 -21.30 -17.55
CA ALA A 25 5.76 -22.49 -17.46
C ALA A 25 6.52 -22.58 -16.11
N LEU A 26 6.95 -21.43 -15.57
CA LEU A 26 7.59 -21.38 -14.25
C LEU A 26 6.60 -21.80 -13.14
N LEU A 27 5.37 -21.30 -13.17
CA LEU A 27 4.33 -21.66 -12.20
C LEU A 27 3.92 -23.13 -12.35
N GLU A 28 3.82 -23.65 -13.57
CA GLU A 28 3.54 -25.06 -13.83
C GLU A 28 4.63 -25.97 -13.25
N GLY A 29 5.90 -25.67 -13.53
CA GLY A 29 7.03 -26.42 -12.96
C GLY A 29 7.11 -26.31 -11.44
N PHE A 30 6.81 -25.14 -10.88
CA PHE A 30 6.73 -24.94 -9.43
C PHE A 30 5.64 -25.82 -8.81
N ARG A 31 4.42 -25.82 -9.36
CA ARG A 31 3.32 -26.67 -8.88
C ARG A 31 3.67 -28.15 -8.94
N ALA A 32 4.27 -28.60 -10.03
CA ALA A 32 4.66 -29.99 -10.19
C ALA A 32 5.66 -30.41 -9.10
N ALA A 33 6.69 -29.60 -8.85
CA ALA A 33 7.65 -29.86 -7.78
C ALA A 33 7.03 -29.77 -6.38
N TYR A 34 6.15 -28.79 -6.15
CA TYR A 34 5.46 -28.60 -4.89
C TYR A 34 4.55 -29.80 -4.56
N ALA A 35 3.74 -30.24 -5.53
CA ALA A 35 2.84 -31.39 -5.37
C ALA A 35 3.61 -32.68 -5.09
N ALA A 36 4.74 -32.91 -5.76
CA ALA A 36 5.61 -34.05 -5.49
C ALA A 36 6.17 -34.03 -4.05
N LEU A 37 6.62 -32.87 -3.57
CA LEU A 37 7.10 -32.71 -2.20
C LEU A 37 5.98 -32.84 -1.16
N ALA A 38 4.77 -32.38 -1.46
CA ALA A 38 3.62 -32.51 -0.57
C ALA A 38 3.19 -33.99 -0.42
N ALA A 39 3.22 -34.76 -1.51
CA ALA A 39 2.91 -36.18 -1.50
C ALA A 39 4.01 -37.04 -0.83
N ASP A 40 5.25 -36.86 -1.28
CA ASP A 40 6.34 -37.83 -1.01
C ASP A 40 7.48 -37.23 -0.17
N GLY A 41 7.34 -35.98 0.32
CA GLY A 41 8.39 -35.30 1.09
C GLY A 41 8.78 -35.99 2.39
N HIS A 42 7.95 -36.92 2.89
CA HIS A 42 8.28 -37.76 4.03
C HIS A 42 9.47 -38.69 3.76
N GLU A 43 9.70 -39.12 2.51
CA GLU A 43 10.87 -39.92 2.12
C GLU A 43 12.19 -39.14 2.30
N LEU A 44 12.16 -37.84 2.04
CA LEU A 44 13.32 -36.96 2.26
C LEU A 44 13.68 -36.83 3.75
N LEU A 45 12.68 -37.00 4.60
CA LEU A 45 12.70 -36.78 6.05
C LEU A 45 12.76 -38.06 6.89
N GLY A 46 12.73 -39.23 6.25
CA GLY A 46 12.88 -40.54 6.89
C GLY A 46 14.26 -40.69 7.54
N GLU A 47 14.45 -41.72 8.37
CA GLU A 47 15.73 -41.94 9.09
C GLU A 47 16.92 -42.07 8.14
N GLU A 48 16.73 -42.77 7.01
CA GLU A 48 17.73 -42.89 5.94
C GLU A 48 17.57 -41.82 4.83
N GLY A 49 16.64 -40.88 5.01
CA GLY A 49 16.36 -39.82 4.04
C GLY A 49 17.57 -38.90 3.84
N PRO A 50 17.76 -38.33 2.63
CA PRO A 50 18.90 -37.48 2.31
C PRO A 50 19.02 -36.23 3.20
N LEU A 51 17.91 -35.69 3.73
CA LEU A 51 17.95 -34.52 4.60
C LEU A 51 18.38 -34.86 6.03
N VAL A 52 18.03 -36.05 6.52
CA VAL A 52 18.36 -36.51 7.88
C VAL A 52 19.79 -37.02 7.92
N SER A 53 20.17 -37.87 6.98
CA SER A 53 21.54 -38.39 6.86
C SER A 53 22.59 -37.28 6.63
N GLY A 54 22.19 -36.17 6.00
CA GLY A 54 23.03 -34.99 5.79
C GLY A 54 23.01 -33.96 6.93
N ALA A 55 22.20 -34.13 7.98
CA ALA A 55 21.86 -33.06 8.92
C ALA A 55 23.03 -32.60 9.81
N ASP A 56 24.06 -33.43 9.99
CA ASP A 56 25.27 -33.06 10.74
C ASP A 56 26.41 -32.52 9.88
N ARG A 57 26.19 -32.43 8.55
CA ARG A 57 27.16 -31.80 7.64
C ARG A 57 27.10 -30.28 7.78
N PRO A 58 28.25 -29.58 7.72
CA PRO A 58 28.27 -28.13 7.83
C PRO A 58 27.58 -27.48 6.63
N ALA A 59 26.63 -26.58 6.90
CA ALA A 59 26.00 -25.71 5.92
C ALA A 59 26.40 -24.25 6.18
N ARG A 60 26.57 -23.45 5.13
CA ARG A 60 26.95 -22.03 5.24
C ARG A 60 25.78 -21.20 5.75
N LEU A 61 26.01 -20.40 6.78
CA LEU A 61 25.10 -19.37 7.25
C LEU A 61 25.56 -18.01 6.72
N ILE A 62 24.66 -17.28 6.04
CA ILE A 62 24.90 -15.91 5.61
C ILE A 62 24.22 -14.99 6.62
N ALA A 63 24.95 -14.53 7.64
CA ALA A 63 24.42 -13.67 8.70
C ALA A 63 24.08 -12.24 8.20
N ARG A 64 24.92 -11.72 7.29
CA ARG A 64 24.74 -10.43 6.59
C ARG A 64 25.10 -10.56 5.12
N ALA A 65 24.59 -9.65 4.30
CA ALA A 65 24.93 -9.60 2.89
C ALA A 65 26.43 -9.34 2.70
N THR A 66 27.11 -10.20 1.94
CA THR A 66 28.56 -10.11 1.66
C THR A 66 29.00 -8.73 1.15
N ARG A 67 28.12 -8.01 0.43
CA ARG A 67 28.39 -6.66 -0.07
C ARG A 67 28.69 -5.66 1.04
N LEU A 68 28.04 -5.79 2.21
CA LEU A 68 28.32 -4.92 3.36
C LEU A 68 29.75 -5.13 3.85
N TYR A 69 30.16 -6.39 4.07
CA TYR A 69 31.54 -6.68 4.49
C TYR A 69 32.57 -6.24 3.45
N ALA A 70 32.29 -6.44 2.15
CA ALA A 70 33.19 -5.99 1.09
C ALA A 70 33.37 -4.46 1.10
N ALA A 71 32.29 -3.70 1.31
CA ALA A 71 32.36 -2.26 1.44
C ALA A 71 33.16 -1.85 2.69
N LEU A 72 32.92 -2.48 3.85
CA LEU A 72 33.70 -2.20 5.06
C LEU A 72 35.19 -2.51 4.89
N LEU A 73 35.53 -3.61 4.23
CA LEU A 73 36.92 -3.95 3.92
C LEU A 73 37.57 -2.90 3.03
N GLU A 74 36.88 -2.49 1.96
CA GLU A 74 37.35 -1.44 1.04
C GLU A 74 37.57 -0.12 1.78
N GLU A 75 36.58 0.37 2.52
CA GLU A 75 36.68 1.60 3.33
C GLU A 75 37.82 1.49 4.35
N SER A 76 37.98 0.34 5.02
CA SER A 76 39.04 0.13 6.02
C SER A 76 40.47 0.22 5.50
N THR A 77 40.66 0.23 4.17
CA THR A 77 41.97 0.38 3.51
C THR A 77 42.32 1.83 3.16
N HIS A 78 41.46 2.80 3.50
CA HIS A 78 41.76 4.21 3.30
C HIS A 78 43.02 4.64 4.08
N PRO A 79 43.96 5.41 3.49
CA PRO A 79 45.23 5.76 4.14
C PRO A 79 45.10 6.40 5.53
N SER A 80 44.06 7.20 5.76
CA SER A 80 43.81 7.82 7.07
C SER A 80 43.44 6.82 8.17
N LEU A 81 42.89 5.66 7.80
CA LEU A 81 42.49 4.59 8.72
C LEU A 81 43.62 3.57 8.92
N LEU A 82 44.45 3.35 7.90
CA LEU A 82 45.62 2.48 8.01
C LEU A 82 46.66 3.02 9.01
N GLY A 83 46.70 4.34 9.21
CA GLY A 83 47.57 4.99 10.19
C GLY A 83 47.02 5.00 11.63
N ASP A 84 45.76 4.64 11.85
CA ASP A 84 45.09 4.72 13.15
C ASP A 84 44.17 3.51 13.38
N ALA A 85 44.59 2.60 14.26
CA ALA A 85 43.85 1.39 14.58
C ALA A 85 42.48 1.66 15.22
N LEU A 86 42.33 2.73 16.00
CA LEU A 86 41.04 3.10 16.61
C LEU A 86 40.09 3.68 15.57
N ALA A 87 40.61 4.47 14.62
CA ALA A 87 39.80 4.96 13.51
C ALA A 87 39.29 3.81 12.62
N ARG A 88 40.14 2.80 12.38
CA ARG A 88 39.75 1.58 11.65
C ARG A 88 38.72 0.74 12.41
N GLU A 89 38.85 0.60 13.73
CA GLU A 89 37.84 -0.04 14.59
C GLU A 89 36.49 0.68 14.49
N GLY A 90 36.50 2.01 14.46
CA GLY A 90 35.31 2.85 14.32
C GLY A 90 34.51 2.56 13.04
N VAL A 91 35.15 2.17 11.94
CA VAL A 91 34.45 1.77 10.70
C VAL A 91 33.67 0.47 10.91
N PHE A 92 34.25 -0.50 11.62
CA PHE A 92 33.58 -1.78 11.89
C PHE A 92 32.48 -1.65 12.94
N ALA A 93 32.50 -0.60 13.78
CA ALA A 93 31.49 -0.35 14.79
C ALA A 93 30.06 -0.21 14.23
N VAL A 94 29.90 0.10 12.93
CA VAL A 94 28.60 0.11 12.25
C VAL A 94 27.85 -1.24 12.35
N LEU A 95 28.57 -2.35 12.52
CA LEU A 95 27.97 -3.67 12.73
C LEU A 95 27.17 -3.75 14.03
N TRP A 96 27.54 -2.97 15.06
CA TRP A 96 26.78 -2.87 16.31
C TRP A 96 25.46 -2.14 16.11
N THR A 97 25.49 -0.97 15.45
CA THR A 97 24.28 -0.21 15.12
C THR A 97 23.32 -1.04 14.28
N GLU A 98 23.83 -1.71 13.25
CA GLU A 98 23.05 -2.58 12.37
C GLU A 98 22.58 -3.89 13.03
N SER A 99 22.97 -4.18 14.27
CA SER A 99 22.53 -5.36 15.04
C SER A 99 21.64 -5.02 16.22
N GLU A 100 21.38 -3.74 16.51
CA GLU A 100 20.74 -3.29 17.76
C GLU A 100 19.51 -4.14 18.15
N HIS A 101 18.65 -4.41 17.15
CA HIS A 101 17.39 -5.14 17.30
C HIS A 101 17.45 -6.63 16.91
N ASP A 102 18.65 -7.19 16.68
CA ASP A 102 18.86 -8.59 16.28
C ASP A 102 19.87 -9.27 17.23
N GLU A 103 19.34 -10.00 18.23
CA GLU A 103 20.14 -10.72 19.22
C GLU A 103 21.08 -11.75 18.58
N ALA A 104 20.65 -12.45 17.53
CA ALA A 104 21.50 -13.44 16.86
C ALA A 104 22.71 -12.77 16.23
N ARG A 105 22.50 -11.63 15.54
CA ARG A 105 23.60 -10.84 14.97
C ARG A 105 24.50 -10.22 16.03
N ARG A 106 23.96 -9.68 17.13
CA ARG A 106 24.78 -9.13 18.24
C ARG A 106 25.82 -10.12 18.75
N ARG A 107 25.46 -11.40 18.80
CA ARG A 107 26.36 -12.48 19.24
C ARG A 107 27.43 -12.88 18.22
N LEU A 108 27.35 -12.41 16.98
CA LEU A 108 28.31 -12.69 15.92
C LEU A 108 29.32 -11.56 15.71
N ILE A 109 29.03 -10.34 16.17
CA ILE A 109 29.79 -9.12 15.83
C ILE A 109 31.27 -9.27 16.14
N GLU A 110 31.64 -9.79 17.31
CA GLU A 110 33.05 -9.92 17.68
C GLU A 110 33.82 -10.82 16.69
N HIS A 111 33.20 -11.90 16.22
CA HIS A 111 33.78 -12.77 15.20
C HIS A 111 33.79 -12.11 13.81
N GLU A 112 32.75 -11.32 13.48
CA GLU A 112 32.70 -10.54 12.25
C GLU A 112 33.85 -9.52 12.20
N THR A 113 34.01 -8.73 13.26
CA THR A 113 35.06 -7.72 13.40
C THR A 113 36.44 -8.37 13.37
N ALA A 114 36.64 -9.50 14.05
CA ALA A 114 37.92 -10.22 14.04
C ALA A 114 38.30 -10.71 12.62
N ALA A 115 37.35 -11.21 11.83
CA ALA A 115 37.59 -11.59 10.44
C ALA A 115 37.92 -10.38 9.56
N LEU A 116 37.18 -9.27 9.71
CA LEU A 116 37.44 -8.04 8.97
C LEU A 116 38.81 -7.44 9.28
N TRP A 117 39.29 -7.55 10.53
CA TRP A 117 40.65 -7.16 10.91
C TRP A 117 41.73 -7.96 10.19
N ARG A 118 41.50 -9.26 9.93
CA ARG A 118 42.36 -10.11 9.11
C ARG A 118 42.28 -9.80 7.61
N GLY A 119 41.33 -8.96 7.20
CA GLY A 119 41.05 -8.66 5.80
C GLY A 119 40.11 -9.67 5.13
N ASP A 120 39.47 -10.54 5.91
CA ASP A 120 38.60 -11.59 5.42
C ASP A 120 37.12 -11.21 5.50
N VAL A 121 36.31 -11.78 4.61
CA VAL A 121 34.85 -11.74 4.73
C VAL A 121 34.43 -12.78 5.78
N PRO A 122 33.69 -12.39 6.84
CA PRO A 122 33.22 -13.32 7.86
C PRO A 122 32.48 -14.52 7.28
N LEU A 123 32.82 -15.72 7.77
CA LEU A 123 32.20 -16.98 7.37
C LEU A 123 31.63 -17.70 8.58
N PHE A 124 30.32 -17.94 8.54
CA PHE A 124 29.63 -18.73 9.54
C PHE A 124 29.10 -20.04 8.94
N THR A 125 29.13 -21.10 9.73
CA THR A 125 28.57 -22.41 9.36
C THR A 125 27.68 -22.94 10.48
N HIS A 126 26.70 -23.78 10.17
CA HIS A 126 25.89 -24.47 11.18
C HIS A 126 25.73 -25.95 10.82
N ARG A 127 25.24 -26.74 11.77
CA ARG A 127 24.68 -28.07 11.46
C ARG A 127 23.16 -27.97 11.37
N PRO A 128 22.53 -28.38 10.25
CA PRO A 128 21.07 -28.39 10.14
C PRO A 128 20.34 -29.12 11.29
N SER A 129 20.97 -30.08 11.95
CA SER A 129 20.44 -30.79 13.13
C SER A 129 20.38 -29.94 14.41
N GLY A 130 21.11 -28.82 14.49
CA GLY A 130 21.28 -28.03 15.70
C GLY A 130 21.07 -26.53 15.53
N THR A 131 21.17 -25.81 16.64
CA THR A 131 20.98 -24.34 16.70
C THR A 131 22.30 -23.57 16.88
N ALA A 132 23.41 -24.29 17.02
CA ALA A 132 24.72 -23.69 17.18
C ALA A 132 25.30 -23.24 15.84
N VAL A 133 26.03 -22.12 15.87
CA VAL A 133 26.74 -21.56 14.73
C VAL A 133 28.23 -21.61 15.01
N ARG A 134 29.02 -22.04 14.03
CA ARG A 134 30.48 -22.07 14.08
C ARG A 134 31.05 -20.88 13.31
N ALA A 135 31.88 -20.09 13.99
CA ALA A 135 32.69 -19.03 13.39
C ALA A 135 33.88 -19.59 12.59
N ASP A 136 34.57 -18.73 11.86
CA ASP A 136 35.73 -19.11 11.03
C ASP A 136 36.97 -19.49 11.85
N ASP A 137 37.09 -18.97 13.07
CA ASP A 137 38.08 -19.35 14.08
C ASP A 137 37.83 -20.74 14.71
N GLY A 138 36.73 -21.41 14.35
CA GLY A 138 36.36 -22.74 14.84
C GLY A 138 35.48 -22.75 16.10
N THR A 139 35.22 -21.59 16.71
CA THR A 139 34.39 -21.43 17.90
C THR A 139 32.93 -21.77 17.59
N TRP A 140 32.30 -22.56 18.46
CA TRP A 140 30.85 -22.86 18.41
C TRP A 140 30.07 -21.96 19.37
N LEU A 141 29.10 -21.25 18.83
CA LEU A 141 28.19 -20.35 19.53
C LEU A 141 26.83 -21.05 19.67
N PRO A 142 26.44 -21.51 20.88
CA PRO A 142 25.22 -22.29 21.08
C PRO A 142 23.96 -21.42 21.00
N GLY A 143 22.87 -21.91 20.40
CA GLY A 143 21.57 -21.23 20.41
C GLY A 143 21.56 -19.88 19.69
N VAL A 144 22.40 -19.67 18.68
CA VAL A 144 22.34 -18.47 17.82
C VAL A 144 21.12 -18.55 16.91
N LEU A 145 20.80 -19.75 16.40
CA LEU A 145 19.57 -19.97 15.64
C LEU A 145 18.41 -20.27 16.61
N PRO A 146 17.22 -19.70 16.40
CA PRO A 146 16.06 -19.98 17.25
C PRO A 146 15.54 -21.40 17.09
N VAL A 147 15.71 -22.00 15.90
CA VAL A 147 15.27 -23.35 15.55
C VAL A 147 16.30 -24.00 14.64
N ALA A 148 16.51 -25.30 14.78
CA ALA A 148 17.40 -26.07 13.90
C ALA A 148 16.85 -26.12 12.46
N GLY A 149 17.73 -26.00 11.46
CA GLY A 149 17.36 -25.96 10.04
C GLY A 149 16.51 -27.16 9.60
N LEU A 150 16.87 -28.37 10.02
CA LEU A 150 16.11 -29.59 9.72
C LEU A 150 14.71 -29.55 10.33
N THR A 151 14.55 -29.00 11.54
CA THR A 151 13.24 -28.84 12.19
C THR A 151 12.37 -27.86 11.41
N SER A 152 12.96 -26.76 10.91
CA SER A 152 12.26 -25.80 10.04
C SER A 152 11.79 -26.46 8.73
N VAL A 153 12.64 -27.26 8.08
CA VAL A 153 12.29 -27.99 6.85
C VAL A 153 11.17 -29.00 7.10
N ARG A 154 11.24 -29.77 8.20
CA ARG A 154 10.15 -30.68 8.61
C ARG A 154 8.83 -29.93 8.76
N GLY A 155 8.86 -28.80 9.46
CA GLY A 155 7.69 -27.95 9.65
C GLY A 155 7.15 -27.39 8.34
N LYS A 156 8.01 -27.02 7.38
CA LYS A 156 7.57 -26.54 6.07
C LYS A 156 6.89 -27.64 5.27
N ILE A 157 7.52 -28.82 5.13
CA ILE A 157 6.95 -29.96 4.39
C ILE A 157 5.60 -30.39 4.98
N ALA A 158 5.49 -30.43 6.31
CA ALA A 158 4.24 -30.79 6.98
C ALA A 158 3.08 -29.80 6.75
N ARG A 159 3.37 -28.55 6.35
CA ARG A 159 2.38 -27.53 6.02
C ARG A 159 2.14 -27.39 4.52
N MET A 160 2.74 -28.23 3.69
CA MET A 160 2.55 -28.15 2.25
C MET A 160 1.18 -28.70 1.88
N ASP A 161 0.28 -27.80 1.50
CA ASP A 161 -1.07 -28.08 1.04
C ASP A 161 -1.46 -27.14 -0.11
N GLU A 162 -2.71 -27.24 -0.59
CA GLU A 162 -3.20 -26.41 -1.69
C GLU A 162 -3.22 -24.90 -1.34
N VAL A 163 -3.44 -24.56 -0.07
CA VAL A 163 -3.50 -23.17 0.39
C VAL A 163 -2.11 -22.55 0.44
N ASP A 164 -1.13 -23.23 1.05
CA ASP A 164 0.27 -22.78 1.06
C ASP A 164 0.83 -22.73 -0.36
N CYS A 165 0.47 -23.68 -1.23
CA CYS A 165 0.87 -23.66 -2.65
C CYS A 165 0.37 -22.39 -3.35
N HIS A 166 -0.92 -22.06 -3.19
CA HIS A 166 -1.51 -20.85 -3.76
C HIS A 166 -0.85 -19.56 -3.25
N ASP A 167 -0.51 -19.51 -1.96
CA ASP A 167 0.22 -18.39 -1.37
C ASP A 167 1.64 -18.25 -1.95
N GLN A 168 2.36 -19.36 -2.16
CA GLN A 168 3.66 -19.32 -2.81
C GLN A 168 3.56 -18.91 -4.29
N GLU A 169 2.56 -19.39 -5.02
CA GLU A 169 2.29 -18.96 -6.40
C GLU A 169 2.02 -17.46 -6.50
N TRP A 170 1.30 -16.92 -5.51
CA TRP A 170 1.07 -15.49 -5.39
C TRP A 170 2.39 -14.73 -5.21
N ILE A 171 3.26 -15.16 -4.27
CA ILE A 171 4.57 -14.50 -4.04
C ILE A 171 5.43 -14.52 -5.31
N ILE A 172 5.50 -15.65 -6.00
CA ILE A 172 6.25 -15.81 -7.25
C ILE A 172 5.70 -14.85 -8.31
N THR A 173 4.37 -14.87 -8.49
CA THR A 173 3.66 -14.01 -9.43
C THR A 173 3.89 -12.52 -9.16
N ALA A 174 3.71 -12.11 -7.91
CA ALA A 174 3.87 -10.73 -7.46
C ALA A 174 5.31 -10.26 -7.66
N THR A 175 6.30 -11.10 -7.35
CA THR A 175 7.73 -10.78 -7.52
C THR A 175 8.09 -10.58 -8.99
N ILE A 176 7.58 -11.43 -9.89
CA ILE A 176 7.80 -11.29 -11.34
C ILE A 176 7.15 -10.00 -11.85
N ALA A 177 5.90 -9.73 -11.46
CA ALA A 177 5.16 -8.55 -11.87
C ALA A 177 5.82 -7.24 -11.37
N ALA A 178 6.26 -7.22 -10.11
CA ALA A 178 6.96 -6.08 -9.51
C ALA A 178 8.26 -5.73 -10.27
N ARG A 179 9.04 -6.74 -10.65
CA ARG A 179 10.25 -6.56 -11.46
C ARG A 179 9.94 -6.04 -12.86
N GLY A 180 8.83 -6.48 -13.46
CA GLY A 180 8.39 -6.05 -14.79
C GLY A 180 7.80 -4.64 -14.84
N ALA A 181 7.41 -4.06 -13.69
CA ALA A 181 6.77 -2.75 -13.61
C ALA A 181 7.70 -1.56 -13.93
N GLY A 182 8.99 -1.67 -13.59
CA GLY A 182 9.98 -0.61 -13.81
C GLY A 182 10.69 -0.65 -15.17
N SER A 183 10.43 -1.68 -16.00
CA SER A 183 11.09 -1.84 -17.30
C SER A 183 10.27 -1.20 -18.41
N PRO A 184 10.87 -0.38 -19.32
CA PRO A 184 10.16 0.14 -20.48
C PRO A 184 9.64 -1.03 -21.31
N LEU A 185 8.34 -1.02 -21.57
CA LEU A 185 7.67 -2.07 -22.32
C LEU A 185 8.25 -2.17 -23.73
N ARG A 186 9.09 -3.18 -23.98
CA ARG A 186 9.58 -3.50 -25.34
C ARG A 186 8.48 -4.08 -26.23
N ARG A 187 7.35 -4.50 -25.65
CA ARG A 187 6.15 -5.00 -26.33
C ARG A 187 4.90 -4.57 -25.56
N PRO A 188 3.74 -4.37 -26.23
CA PRO A 188 2.46 -4.25 -25.55
C PRO A 188 2.28 -5.45 -24.61
N ARG A 189 1.93 -5.22 -23.34
CA ARG A 189 1.49 -6.33 -22.48
C ARG A 189 0.28 -6.96 -23.16
N SER A 190 0.18 -8.30 -23.09
CA SER A 190 -1.06 -8.97 -23.45
C SER A 190 -2.12 -8.49 -22.46
N GLU A 191 -2.89 -7.48 -22.85
CA GLU A 191 -4.05 -7.06 -22.07
C GLU A 191 -5.07 -8.18 -22.19
N LEU A 192 -5.37 -8.83 -21.05
CA LEU A 192 -6.43 -9.82 -20.98
C LEU A 192 -7.73 -9.15 -21.40
N ALA A 193 -8.14 -9.39 -22.65
CA ALA A 193 -9.40 -8.91 -23.17
C ALA A 193 -10.51 -9.39 -22.24
N VAL A 194 -11.29 -8.44 -21.73
CA VAL A 194 -12.49 -8.77 -20.97
C VAL A 194 -13.47 -9.37 -21.97
N GLY A 195 -13.68 -10.69 -21.87
CA GLY A 195 -14.75 -11.34 -22.62
C GLY A 195 -16.10 -10.70 -22.28
N PRO A 196 -17.06 -10.65 -23.21
CA PRO A 196 -18.38 -10.11 -22.93
C PRO A 196 -19.03 -10.90 -21.79
N VAL A 197 -19.26 -10.22 -20.67
CA VAL A 197 -19.95 -10.80 -19.51
C VAL A 197 -21.43 -10.43 -19.59
N PRO A 198 -22.37 -11.36 -19.34
CA PRO A 198 -23.79 -11.04 -19.32
C PRO A 198 -24.10 -9.94 -18.30
N ALA A 199 -25.02 -9.04 -18.66
CA ALA A 199 -25.47 -7.99 -17.76
C ALA A 199 -26.18 -8.61 -16.55
N VAL A 200 -25.70 -8.24 -15.36
CA VAL A 200 -26.25 -8.68 -14.08
C VAL A 200 -27.00 -7.52 -13.44
N ALA A 201 -28.12 -7.78 -12.77
CA ALA A 201 -28.77 -6.79 -11.93
C ALA A 201 -27.90 -6.54 -10.67
N PRO A 202 -27.47 -5.29 -10.39
CA PRO A 202 -26.66 -4.98 -9.22
C PRO A 202 -27.52 -4.91 -7.96
N ASP A 203 -28.18 -6.00 -7.61
CA ASP A 203 -28.95 -6.07 -6.38
C ASP A 203 -28.03 -6.00 -5.15
N ALA A 204 -28.52 -5.36 -4.08
CA ALA A 204 -27.70 -5.11 -2.89
C ALA A 204 -27.20 -6.41 -2.24
N SER A 205 -28.00 -7.48 -2.28
CA SER A 205 -27.64 -8.80 -1.76
C SER A 205 -26.46 -9.43 -2.49
N ARG A 206 -26.40 -9.35 -3.82
CA ARG A 206 -25.32 -9.90 -4.64
C ARG A 206 -24.06 -9.08 -4.54
N LEU A 207 -24.19 -7.76 -4.52
CA LEU A 207 -23.07 -6.86 -4.25
C LEU A 207 -22.45 -7.16 -2.88
N LEU A 208 -23.27 -7.35 -1.84
CA LEU A 208 -22.80 -7.74 -0.50
C LEU A 208 -22.19 -9.15 -0.50
N ALA A 209 -22.79 -10.12 -1.19
CA ALA A 209 -22.24 -11.47 -1.30
C ALA A 209 -20.87 -11.49 -2.00
N ALA A 210 -20.71 -10.73 -3.09
CA ALA A 210 -19.44 -10.57 -3.77
C ALA A 210 -18.38 -9.90 -2.86
N ALA A 211 -18.77 -8.87 -2.10
CA ALA A 211 -17.89 -8.27 -1.10
C ALA A 211 -17.50 -9.26 0.01
N CYS A 212 -18.42 -10.10 0.49
CA CYS A 212 -18.10 -11.16 1.47
C CYS A 212 -17.12 -12.18 0.90
N GLY A 213 -17.25 -12.55 -0.39
CA GLY A 213 -16.27 -13.41 -1.08
C GLY A 213 -14.86 -12.83 -1.09
N ILE A 214 -14.73 -11.53 -1.34
CA ILE A 214 -13.45 -10.82 -1.25
C ILE A 214 -12.92 -10.79 0.19
N ALA A 215 -13.79 -10.55 1.17
CA ALA A 215 -13.42 -10.57 2.59
C ALA A 215 -12.94 -11.97 3.04
N ASP A 216 -13.54 -13.03 2.52
CA ASP A 216 -13.10 -14.42 2.76
C ASP A 216 -11.74 -14.70 2.10
N GLU A 217 -11.50 -14.23 0.87
CA GLU A 217 -10.18 -14.33 0.23
C GLU A 217 -9.10 -13.60 1.05
N LEU A 218 -9.40 -12.40 1.55
CA LEU A 218 -8.49 -11.66 2.43
C LEU A 218 -8.27 -12.38 3.76
N ALA A 219 -9.32 -12.96 4.35
CA ALA A 219 -9.21 -13.69 5.60
C ALA A 219 -8.34 -14.95 5.45
N ALA A 220 -8.42 -15.63 4.31
CA ALA A 220 -7.61 -16.81 4.01
C ALA A 220 -6.12 -16.49 3.83
N ARG A 221 -5.79 -15.33 3.22
CA ARG A 221 -4.39 -14.89 2.98
C ARG A 221 -3.73 -14.17 4.15
N ALA A 222 -4.42 -14.07 5.28
CA ALA A 222 -3.92 -13.33 6.43
C ALA A 222 -2.80 -14.11 7.14
N VAL A 223 -1.64 -13.47 7.29
CA VAL A 223 -0.51 -14.01 8.05
C VAL A 223 -0.66 -13.62 9.52
N ARG A 224 -0.66 -14.63 10.41
CA ARG A 224 -0.90 -14.43 11.85
C ARG A 224 0.27 -14.95 12.66
N ASP A 225 0.79 -14.12 13.56
CA ASP A 225 1.80 -14.51 14.53
C ASP A 225 1.76 -13.58 15.76
N GLY A 226 1.98 -14.13 16.96
CA GLY A 226 2.07 -13.34 18.20
C GLY A 226 0.85 -12.44 18.48
N GLY A 227 -0.34 -12.80 17.98
CA GLY A 227 -1.55 -11.99 18.09
C GLY A 227 -1.56 -10.75 17.19
N ARG A 228 -0.72 -10.70 16.16
CA ARG A 228 -0.78 -9.73 15.06
C ARG A 228 -1.26 -10.42 13.80
N THR A 229 -2.02 -9.68 13.00
CA THR A 229 -2.46 -10.11 11.68
C THR A 229 -1.96 -9.10 10.65
N ASN A 230 -1.33 -9.57 9.58
CA ASN A 230 -0.93 -8.74 8.46
C ASN A 230 -1.05 -9.52 7.14
N TRP A 231 -0.81 -8.87 6.01
CA TRP A 231 -0.78 -9.49 4.69
C TRP A 231 0.50 -9.11 3.95
N LEU A 232 0.85 -9.91 2.94
CA LEU A 232 1.79 -9.49 1.92
C LEU A 232 1.03 -8.73 0.83
N GLY A 233 1.56 -7.57 0.44
CA GLY A 233 1.01 -6.73 -0.62
C GLY A 233 2.08 -6.38 -1.64
N LEU A 234 1.61 -5.89 -2.80
CA LEU A 234 2.45 -5.18 -3.75
C LEU A 234 2.38 -3.69 -3.44
N GLU A 235 3.48 -3.13 -2.98
CA GLU A 235 3.58 -1.72 -2.62
C GLU A 235 4.51 -0.99 -3.60
N ARG A 236 4.12 0.25 -3.95
CA ARG A 236 4.95 1.15 -4.74
C ARG A 236 5.89 1.91 -3.81
N VAL A 237 7.16 1.55 -3.80
CA VAL A 237 8.15 2.08 -2.86
C VAL A 237 8.72 3.43 -3.34
N SER A 238 8.98 3.57 -4.65
CA SER A 238 9.46 4.84 -5.22
C SER A 238 9.30 4.88 -6.74
N GLY A 239 8.71 5.96 -7.26
CA GLY A 239 8.50 6.13 -8.71
C GLY A 239 7.79 4.90 -9.31
N PRO A 240 8.34 4.26 -10.36
CA PRO A 240 7.75 3.07 -10.96
C PRO A 240 8.12 1.74 -10.24
N HIS A 241 8.87 1.78 -9.14
CA HIS A 241 9.35 0.57 -8.46
C HIS A 241 8.31 0.01 -7.51
N TRP A 242 8.03 -1.28 -7.68
CA TRP A 242 7.15 -2.06 -6.83
C TRP A 242 7.96 -3.10 -6.07
N ALA A 243 7.50 -3.44 -4.87
CA ALA A 243 8.07 -4.49 -4.04
C ALA A 243 6.95 -5.33 -3.41
N VAL A 244 7.27 -6.59 -3.12
CA VAL A 244 6.43 -7.45 -2.27
C VAL A 244 6.86 -7.22 -0.83
N LEU A 245 5.97 -6.66 -0.01
CA LEU A 245 6.25 -6.27 1.37
C LEU A 245 5.09 -6.67 2.29
N PRO A 246 5.34 -6.89 3.60
CA PRO A 246 4.29 -6.84 4.59
C PRO A 246 3.61 -5.48 4.55
N MET A 247 2.28 -5.43 4.67
CA MET A 247 1.57 -4.16 4.54
C MET A 247 1.92 -3.19 5.66
N GLY A 248 2.15 -1.94 5.30
CA GLY A 248 2.29 -0.82 6.23
C GLY A 248 0.96 -0.43 6.90
N ALA A 249 0.98 0.61 7.74
CA ALA A 249 -0.23 1.09 8.45
C ALA A 249 -1.14 2.00 7.61
N GLY A 250 -0.74 2.38 6.40
CA GLY A 250 -1.47 3.34 5.57
C GLY A 250 -2.90 2.93 5.21
N LEU A 251 -3.71 3.91 4.79
CA LEU A 251 -5.08 3.65 4.34
C LEU A 251 -5.13 3.05 2.93
N ALA A 252 -4.37 3.59 1.98
CA ALA A 252 -4.46 3.19 0.57
C ALA A 252 -3.89 1.80 0.30
N GLN A 253 -2.69 1.50 0.80
CA GLN A 253 -1.99 0.24 0.55
C GLN A 253 -1.66 -0.54 1.83
N GLY A 254 -2.13 -0.06 2.98
CA GLY A 254 -1.81 -0.65 4.28
C GLY A 254 -2.95 -1.45 4.92
N TYR A 255 -2.64 -2.08 6.06
CA TYR A 255 -3.58 -2.93 6.79
C TYR A 255 -4.77 -2.14 7.37
N CYS A 256 -4.67 -0.81 7.53
CA CYS A 256 -5.79 0.02 7.97
C CYS A 256 -6.92 0.05 6.94
N GLY A 257 -6.59 0.11 5.65
CA GLY A 257 -7.59 0.03 4.57
C GLY A 257 -8.29 -1.32 4.54
N VAL A 258 -7.52 -2.40 4.67
CA VAL A 258 -8.06 -3.77 4.77
C VAL A 258 -8.98 -3.92 5.97
N ALA A 259 -8.53 -3.47 7.15
CA ALA A 259 -9.33 -3.52 8.37
C ALA A 259 -10.63 -2.71 8.25
N LEU A 260 -10.60 -1.53 7.62
CA LEU A 260 -11.79 -0.71 7.40
C LEU A 260 -12.81 -1.42 6.52
N PHE A 261 -12.36 -2.06 5.44
CA PHE A 261 -13.22 -2.88 4.58
C PHE A 261 -13.82 -4.07 5.35
N LEU A 262 -13.00 -4.81 6.09
CA LEU A 262 -13.45 -5.96 6.88
C LEU A 262 -14.48 -5.55 7.94
N ALA A 263 -14.24 -4.45 8.66
CA ALA A 263 -15.15 -3.94 9.67
C ALA A 263 -16.50 -3.51 9.07
N HIS A 264 -16.50 -2.87 7.89
CA HIS A 264 -17.73 -2.53 7.18
C HIS A 264 -18.48 -3.75 6.65
N THR A 265 -17.75 -4.74 6.15
CA THR A 265 -18.34 -6.02 5.71
C THR A 265 -19.05 -6.69 6.89
N ASP A 266 -18.41 -6.72 8.07
CA ASP A 266 -19.01 -7.29 9.28
C ASP A 266 -20.28 -6.54 9.71
N ALA A 267 -20.25 -5.20 9.68
CA ALA A 267 -21.38 -4.37 10.06
C ALA A 267 -22.64 -4.61 9.19
N LEU A 268 -22.45 -5.06 7.95
CA LEU A 268 -23.54 -5.36 7.02
C LEU A 268 -23.92 -6.86 6.99
N ALA A 269 -22.93 -7.76 7.10
CA ALA A 269 -23.15 -9.20 7.01
C ALA A 269 -23.50 -9.87 8.36
N GLY A 270 -23.11 -9.27 9.50
CA GLY A 270 -23.47 -9.72 10.84
C GLY A 270 -22.77 -11.00 11.34
N ALA A 271 -21.65 -11.40 10.73
CA ALA A 271 -20.98 -12.68 11.02
C ALA A 271 -19.95 -12.62 12.17
N GLY A 272 -19.54 -11.43 12.63
CA GLY A 272 -18.56 -11.20 13.71
C GLY A 272 -17.09 -11.52 13.35
N ARG A 273 -16.86 -12.47 12.43
CA ARG A 273 -15.52 -12.95 12.04
C ARG A 273 -14.66 -11.88 11.38
N TYR A 274 -15.26 -10.99 10.58
CA TYR A 274 -14.50 -9.95 9.88
C TYR A 274 -14.13 -8.82 10.83
N ALA A 275 -15.01 -8.48 11.79
CA ALA A 275 -14.69 -7.52 12.84
C ALA A 275 -13.58 -8.05 13.77
N ALA A 276 -13.56 -9.35 14.08
CA ALA A 276 -12.46 -9.95 14.84
C ALA A 276 -11.12 -9.80 14.10
N LEU A 277 -11.09 -10.14 12.82
CA LEU A 277 -9.90 -10.01 11.98
C LEU A 277 -9.43 -8.55 11.85
N ALA A 278 -10.36 -7.61 11.67
CA ALA A 278 -10.06 -6.18 11.63
C ALA A 278 -9.42 -5.69 12.94
N ARG A 279 -9.93 -6.11 14.11
CA ARG A 279 -9.36 -5.77 15.43
C ARG A 279 -7.94 -6.32 15.61
N GLU A 280 -7.69 -7.54 15.15
CA GLU A 280 -6.35 -8.14 15.20
C GLU A 280 -5.35 -7.39 14.31
N ALA A 281 -5.77 -7.00 13.11
CA ALA A 281 -4.94 -6.26 12.17
C ALA A 281 -4.50 -4.89 12.71
N VAL A 282 -5.40 -4.16 13.39
CA VAL A 282 -5.10 -2.81 13.89
C VAL A 282 -4.59 -2.77 15.34
N ARG A 283 -4.41 -3.93 15.97
CA ARG A 283 -3.84 -4.04 17.32
C ARG A 283 -2.52 -3.29 17.51
N PRO A 284 -1.60 -3.20 16.52
CA PRO A 284 -0.34 -2.46 16.69
C PRO A 284 -0.49 -0.92 16.65
N LEU A 285 -1.63 -0.37 16.21
CA LEU A 285 -1.78 1.06 15.96
C LEU A 285 -1.49 1.95 17.17
N PRO A 286 -1.96 1.67 18.40
CA PRO A 286 -1.70 2.54 19.53
C PRO A 286 -0.20 2.73 19.81
N ALA A 287 0.57 1.65 19.80
CA ALA A 287 2.01 1.71 20.02
C ALA A 287 2.74 2.43 18.87
N LEU A 288 2.32 2.20 17.62
CA LEU A 288 2.87 2.88 16.45
C LEU A 288 2.63 4.39 16.51
N LEU A 289 1.39 4.81 16.77
CA LEU A 289 0.99 6.22 16.81
C LEU A 289 1.64 6.95 17.98
N LYS A 290 1.82 6.28 19.13
CA LYS A 290 2.58 6.83 20.25
C LYS A 290 4.05 7.08 19.86
N ALA A 291 4.70 6.12 19.22
CA ALA A 291 6.08 6.28 18.76
C ALA A 291 6.23 7.42 17.74
N LEU A 292 5.28 7.55 16.80
CA LEU A 292 5.26 8.65 15.84
C LEU A 292 5.00 10.01 16.50
N ALA A 293 4.12 10.06 17.50
CA ALA A 293 3.86 11.28 18.25
C ALA A 293 5.07 11.72 19.08
N ASP A 294 5.85 10.78 19.62
CA ASP A 294 7.06 11.06 20.39
C ASP A 294 8.26 11.46 19.52
N ASP A 295 8.29 11.03 18.25
CA ASP A 295 9.38 11.27 17.31
C ASP A 295 8.91 12.02 16.05
N PRO A 296 9.15 13.34 15.97
CA PRO A 296 8.82 14.15 14.80
C PRO A 296 9.51 13.69 13.50
N GLU A 297 10.69 13.09 13.55
CA GLU A 297 11.41 12.62 12.35
C GLU A 297 10.71 11.39 11.75
N LEU A 298 10.27 10.45 12.60
CA LEU A 298 9.46 9.32 12.15
C LEU A 298 8.11 9.77 11.57
N SER A 299 7.48 10.77 12.20
CA SER A 299 6.26 11.39 11.66
C SER A 299 6.50 12.02 10.29
N ALA A 300 7.59 12.78 10.13
CA ALA A 300 7.96 13.39 8.86
C ALA A 300 8.20 12.34 7.77
N ALA A 301 8.86 11.22 8.10
CA ALA A 301 9.08 10.12 7.17
C ALA A 301 7.78 9.40 6.74
N ALA A 302 6.79 9.33 7.62
CA ALA A 302 5.47 8.76 7.30
C ALA A 302 4.62 9.66 6.38
N GLY A 303 4.81 10.98 6.47
CA GLY A 303 4.11 11.96 5.65
C GLY A 303 2.66 12.25 6.08
N PRO A 304 2.08 13.41 5.70
CA PRO A 304 0.78 13.87 6.19
C PRO A 304 -0.43 13.35 5.38
N GLY A 305 -0.21 12.76 4.21
CA GLY A 305 -1.24 12.49 3.21
C GLY A 305 -2.43 11.61 3.64
N ALA A 306 -3.53 11.71 2.89
CA ALA A 306 -4.75 10.91 3.13
C ALA A 306 -4.67 9.49 2.55
N TYR A 307 -3.96 9.29 1.45
CA TYR A 307 -3.78 7.97 0.83
C TYR A 307 -2.43 7.38 1.26
N ASP A 308 -1.39 8.19 1.16
CA ASP A 308 0.00 7.86 1.39
C ASP A 308 0.51 8.68 2.60
N GLY A 309 -0.05 8.41 3.80
CA GLY A 309 0.41 9.06 5.02
C GLY A 309 -0.51 8.95 6.24
N LEU A 310 -0.17 9.74 7.27
CA LEU A 310 -0.84 9.77 8.57
C LEU A 310 -2.29 10.24 8.51
N GLY A 311 -2.66 11.10 7.56
CA GLY A 311 -4.04 11.54 7.40
C GLY A 311 -4.99 10.37 7.14
N GLY A 312 -4.55 9.40 6.33
CA GLY A 312 -5.29 8.17 6.09
C GLY A 312 -5.41 7.29 7.32
N ILE A 313 -4.35 7.21 8.14
CA ILE A 313 -4.34 6.44 9.39
C ILE A 313 -5.29 7.07 10.41
N VAL A 314 -5.26 8.41 10.56
CA VAL A 314 -6.19 9.17 11.41
C VAL A 314 -7.64 8.91 10.99
N TYR A 315 -7.92 8.96 9.69
CA TYR A 315 -9.25 8.64 9.17
C TYR A 315 -9.64 7.18 9.46
N ALA A 316 -8.74 6.22 9.25
CA ALA A 316 -9.00 4.81 9.57
C ALA A 316 -9.32 4.61 11.05
N VAL A 317 -8.53 5.20 11.95
CA VAL A 317 -8.76 5.15 13.41
C VAL A 317 -10.15 5.67 13.75
N LEU A 318 -10.53 6.84 13.23
CA LEU A 318 -11.86 7.42 13.44
C LEU A 318 -12.97 6.45 13.04
N ARG A 319 -12.88 5.89 11.83
CA ARG A 319 -13.94 5.04 11.27
C ARG A 319 -14.00 3.67 11.95
N LEU A 320 -12.85 3.08 12.25
CA LEU A 320 -12.75 1.81 12.95
C LEU A 320 -13.25 1.92 14.39
N SER A 321 -13.08 3.07 15.04
CA SER A 321 -13.66 3.33 16.37
C SER A 321 -15.19 3.23 16.34
N ALA A 322 -15.81 3.79 15.30
CA ALA A 322 -17.27 3.74 15.14
C ALA A 322 -17.78 2.31 14.85
N LEU A 323 -16.99 1.49 14.14
CA LEU A 323 -17.40 0.14 13.72
C LEU A 323 -17.05 -0.96 14.73
N LEU A 324 -15.91 -0.84 15.43
CA LEU A 324 -15.36 -1.92 16.26
C LEU A 324 -15.49 -1.68 17.76
N GLY A 325 -15.83 -0.46 18.18
CA GLY A 325 -15.89 -0.02 19.58
C GLY A 325 -14.73 0.93 19.95
N PRO A 326 -14.64 1.37 21.22
CA PRO A 326 -13.78 2.50 21.62
C PRO A 326 -12.27 2.25 21.55
N GLY A 327 -11.80 1.00 21.43
CA GLY A 327 -10.37 0.68 21.50
C GLY A 327 -9.46 1.50 20.55
N PRO A 328 -9.79 1.66 19.25
CA PRO A 328 -9.02 2.52 18.36
C PRO A 328 -9.12 4.01 18.70
N ALA A 329 -10.18 4.49 19.36
CA ALA A 329 -10.37 5.91 19.64
C ALA A 329 -9.32 6.47 20.61
N ASP A 330 -8.80 5.62 21.48
CA ASP A 330 -7.84 5.98 22.52
C ASP A 330 -6.51 6.51 21.96
N CYS A 331 -6.12 6.11 20.74
CA CYS A 331 -4.89 6.58 20.09
C CYS A 331 -5.08 7.80 19.19
N LEU A 332 -6.30 8.34 19.09
CA LEU A 332 -6.59 9.50 18.24
C LEU A 332 -5.82 10.79 18.63
N PRO A 333 -5.60 11.10 19.93
CA PRO A 333 -4.77 12.24 20.31
C PRO A 333 -3.32 12.13 19.81
N ASP A 334 -2.69 10.96 19.97
CA ASP A 334 -1.34 10.70 19.48
C ASP A 334 -1.32 10.78 17.94
N ALA A 335 -2.35 10.25 17.27
CA ALA A 335 -2.46 10.32 15.82
C ALA A 335 -2.55 11.76 15.29
N LEU A 336 -3.29 12.64 15.97
CA LEU A 336 -3.36 14.07 15.62
C LEU A 336 -2.04 14.79 15.87
N THR A 337 -1.32 14.47 16.95
CA THR A 337 0.02 15.01 17.22
C THR A 337 1.01 14.62 16.13
N ALA A 338 1.08 13.31 15.80
CA ALA A 338 1.92 12.80 14.73
C ALA A 338 1.56 13.44 13.37
N LEU A 339 0.26 13.57 13.06
CA LEU A 339 -0.20 14.24 11.83
C LEU A 339 0.28 15.70 11.77
N GLY A 340 0.24 16.41 12.90
CA GLY A 340 0.78 17.76 13.02
C GLY A 340 2.28 17.83 12.75
N HIS A 341 3.08 16.93 13.32
CA HIS A 341 4.52 16.83 13.06
C HIS A 341 4.80 16.57 11.57
N ALA A 342 4.12 15.60 10.96
CA ALA A 342 4.31 15.25 9.55
C ALA A 342 3.93 16.38 8.60
N ALA A 343 2.81 17.05 8.86
CA ALA A 343 2.37 18.18 8.06
C ALA A 343 3.29 19.38 8.22
N SER A 344 3.86 19.60 9.41
CA SER A 344 4.84 20.66 9.64
C SER A 344 6.10 20.49 8.78
N ALA A 345 6.54 19.25 8.56
CA ALA A 345 7.73 18.93 7.77
C ALA A 345 7.50 18.85 6.25
N SER A 346 6.25 18.68 5.78
CA SER A 346 5.95 18.45 4.37
C SER A 346 5.59 19.74 3.59
N PRO A 347 6.24 20.03 2.45
CA PRO A 347 5.86 21.13 1.57
C PRO A 347 4.72 20.76 0.60
N GLU A 348 4.35 19.47 0.50
CA GLU A 348 3.44 19.00 -0.54
C GLU A 348 1.98 19.39 -0.24
N PRO A 349 1.28 20.08 -1.16
CA PRO A 349 -0.10 20.52 -0.93
C PRO A 349 -1.14 19.43 -1.26
N GLY A 350 -0.77 18.38 -2.00
CA GLY A 350 -1.69 17.37 -2.56
C GLY A 350 -2.52 16.60 -1.53
N PHE A 351 -3.52 15.84 -2.01
CA PHE A 351 -4.40 15.05 -1.16
C PHE A 351 -3.79 13.71 -0.75
N ALA A 352 -3.17 13.00 -1.69
CA ALA A 352 -2.67 11.65 -1.48
C ALA A 352 -1.51 11.62 -0.48
N GLY A 353 -0.45 12.40 -0.72
CA GLY A 353 0.74 12.49 0.15
C GLY A 353 0.89 13.78 0.96
N GLY A 354 -0.02 14.75 0.80
CA GLY A 354 0.21 16.13 1.25
C GLY A 354 -0.78 16.70 2.26
N THR A 355 -0.67 18.02 2.44
CA THR A 355 -1.39 18.80 3.46
C THR A 355 -2.91 18.81 3.25
N ALA A 356 -3.42 18.76 2.01
CA ALA A 356 -4.86 18.66 1.76
C ALA A 356 -5.48 17.37 2.33
N GLY A 357 -4.72 16.27 2.29
CA GLY A 357 -5.13 15.00 2.91
C GLY A 357 -5.21 15.11 4.43
N ALA A 358 -4.17 15.68 5.05
CA ALA A 358 -4.14 15.93 6.49
C ALA A 358 -5.28 16.85 6.95
N LEU A 359 -5.52 17.95 6.23
CA LEU A 359 -6.61 18.88 6.52
C LEU A 359 -7.96 18.16 6.50
N THR A 360 -8.20 17.33 5.48
CA THR A 360 -9.44 16.58 5.34
C THR A 360 -9.63 15.58 6.48
N ALA A 361 -8.56 14.89 6.90
CA ALA A 361 -8.61 13.97 8.03
C ALA A 361 -8.87 14.68 9.37
N ALA A 362 -8.17 15.79 9.63
CA ALA A 362 -8.37 16.59 10.84
C ALA A 362 -9.79 17.18 10.91
N ALA A 363 -10.31 17.67 9.78
CA ALA A 363 -11.69 18.12 9.66
C ALA A 363 -12.70 16.98 9.93
N ALA A 364 -12.49 15.79 9.34
CA ALA A 364 -13.34 14.63 9.57
C ALA A 364 -13.38 14.20 11.04
N VAL A 365 -12.24 14.25 11.74
CA VAL A 365 -12.18 13.97 13.18
C VAL A 365 -12.98 15.00 13.97
N HIS A 366 -12.82 16.29 13.66
CA HIS A 366 -13.60 17.32 14.33
C HIS A 366 -15.11 17.16 14.08
N GLU A 367 -15.51 16.86 12.84
CA GLU A 367 -16.92 16.62 12.48
C GLU A 367 -17.53 15.49 13.31
N ALA A 368 -16.81 14.38 13.47
CA ALA A 368 -17.33 13.21 14.16
C ALA A 368 -17.27 13.30 15.70
N THR A 369 -16.29 14.02 16.26
CA THR A 369 -16.00 13.99 17.70
C THR A 369 -16.18 15.33 18.41
N GLY A 370 -16.23 16.44 17.67
CA GLY A 370 -16.19 17.79 18.23
C GLY A 370 -14.83 18.18 18.85
N ALA A 371 -13.78 17.35 18.71
CA ALA A 371 -12.51 17.55 19.39
C ALA A 371 -11.86 18.92 19.04
N PRO A 372 -11.58 19.80 20.03
CA PRO A 372 -10.96 21.09 19.76
C PRO A 372 -9.53 21.00 19.22
N ALA A 373 -8.79 19.94 19.55
CA ALA A 373 -7.43 19.73 19.06
C ALA A 373 -7.40 19.46 17.54
N ALA A 374 -8.32 18.63 17.04
CA ALA A 374 -8.46 18.35 15.61
C ALA A 374 -8.80 19.62 14.82
N LEU A 375 -9.64 20.46 15.41
CA LEU A 375 -10.05 21.72 14.81
C LEU A 375 -8.92 22.75 14.74
N ARG A 376 -8.14 22.92 15.81
CA ARG A 376 -6.95 23.79 15.80
C ARG A 376 -5.93 23.32 14.76
N LEU A 377 -5.74 22.00 14.66
CA LEU A 377 -4.88 21.43 13.62
C LEU A 377 -5.44 21.74 12.23
N ALA A 378 -6.74 21.57 12.00
CA ALA A 378 -7.38 21.92 10.73
C ALA A 378 -7.20 23.40 10.37
N ASP A 379 -7.33 24.33 11.33
CA ASP A 379 -7.10 25.76 11.09
C ASP A 379 -5.65 26.01 10.60
N VAL A 380 -4.65 25.46 11.29
CA VAL A 380 -3.23 25.59 10.91
C VAL A 380 -2.94 24.99 9.53
N LEU A 381 -3.52 23.83 9.23
CA LEU A 381 -3.33 23.14 7.95
C LEU A 381 -4.02 23.88 6.80
N ALA A 382 -5.18 24.49 7.04
CA ALA A 382 -5.90 25.28 6.05
C ALA A 382 -5.11 26.53 5.66
N ASP A 383 -4.60 27.27 6.63
CA ASP A 383 -3.79 28.47 6.38
C ASP A 383 -2.50 28.13 5.64
N ARG A 384 -1.82 27.03 6.03
CA ARG A 384 -0.62 26.54 5.33
C ARG A 384 -0.94 26.14 3.90
N LEU A 385 -2.02 25.40 3.69
CA LEU A 385 -2.43 24.96 2.36
C LEU A 385 -2.80 26.14 1.47
N LEU A 386 -3.50 27.13 2.01
CA LEU A 386 -3.83 28.38 1.30
C LEU A 386 -2.55 29.09 0.87
N GLY A 387 -1.60 29.31 1.80
CA GLY A 387 -0.32 29.93 1.50
C GLY A 387 0.52 29.18 0.47
N ALA A 388 0.37 27.86 0.37
CA ALA A 388 1.07 27.03 -0.60
C ALA A 388 0.48 27.12 -2.03
N VAL A 389 -0.79 27.52 -2.17
CA VAL A 389 -1.49 27.57 -3.48
C VAL A 389 -1.81 28.97 -3.97
N THR A 390 -1.60 30.00 -3.14
CA THR A 390 -1.73 31.40 -3.52
C THR A 390 -0.38 32.05 -3.78
N GLY A 391 -0.30 32.91 -4.79
CA GLY A 391 0.85 33.77 -5.04
C GLY A 391 0.95 34.92 -4.04
N ALA A 392 2.03 35.71 -4.14
CA ALA A 392 2.29 36.87 -3.27
C ALA A 392 1.20 37.97 -3.35
N ASP A 393 0.41 37.96 -4.42
CA ASP A 393 -0.75 38.85 -4.62
C ASP A 393 -2.06 38.27 -4.08
N GLY A 394 -2.02 37.10 -3.43
CA GLY A 394 -3.18 36.39 -2.90
C GLY A 394 -4.04 35.70 -3.98
N SER A 395 -3.62 35.74 -5.25
CA SER A 395 -4.31 35.06 -6.34
C SER A 395 -3.84 33.61 -6.48
N VAL A 396 -4.72 32.71 -6.93
CA VAL A 396 -4.29 31.38 -7.36
C VAL A 396 -3.58 31.55 -8.72
N PRO A 397 -2.29 31.17 -8.85
CA PRO A 397 -1.56 31.34 -10.09
C PRO A 397 -2.28 30.63 -11.24
N SER A 398 -2.76 31.39 -12.23
CA SER A 398 -3.30 30.82 -13.47
C SER A 398 -2.13 30.43 -14.36
N GLY A 399 -1.74 29.15 -14.35
CA GLY A 399 -0.58 28.67 -15.09
C GLY A 399 -0.88 27.49 -15.99
N ALA A 400 -1.33 27.74 -17.22
CA ALA A 400 -1.08 26.86 -18.36
C ALA A 400 0.43 26.89 -18.67
N GLY A 401 1.22 26.11 -17.94
CA GLY A 401 2.64 25.92 -18.17
C GLY A 401 2.89 24.47 -18.52
N GLY A 402 3.05 24.17 -19.81
CA GLY A 402 3.49 22.86 -20.26
C GLY A 402 4.76 22.43 -19.51
N SER A 403 4.73 21.19 -19.01
CA SER A 403 5.89 20.41 -18.55
C SER A 403 7.04 21.21 -17.89
N GLY A 404 7.04 21.32 -16.57
CA GLY A 404 8.25 21.68 -15.80
C GLY A 404 8.04 22.40 -14.46
N ARG A 405 6.84 22.92 -14.19
CA ARG A 405 6.41 23.78 -13.05
C ARG A 405 7.16 25.11 -12.90
N PRO A 406 6.42 26.18 -12.55
CA PRO A 406 6.56 26.67 -11.17
C PRO A 406 5.25 26.75 -10.37
N ASN A 407 4.05 26.57 -10.96
CA ASN A 407 2.76 26.60 -10.23
C ASN A 407 1.57 25.98 -11.01
N GLY A 408 1.79 24.88 -11.74
CA GLY A 408 0.70 24.08 -12.33
C GLY A 408 0.46 22.80 -11.54
N LEU A 409 -0.64 22.73 -10.80
CA LEU A 409 -1.13 21.50 -10.17
C LEU A 409 -1.83 20.64 -11.23
N PRO A 410 -1.63 19.31 -11.25
CA PRO A 410 -2.47 18.42 -12.08
C PRO A 410 -3.95 18.66 -11.81
N ALA A 411 -4.82 18.34 -12.76
CA ALA A 411 -6.27 18.45 -12.56
C ALA A 411 -6.83 17.44 -11.54
N GLY A 412 -6.20 16.26 -11.43
CA GLY A 412 -6.70 15.10 -10.68
C GLY A 412 -6.90 15.32 -9.17
N PHE A 413 -7.54 14.34 -8.53
CA PHE A 413 -7.88 14.42 -7.10
C PHE A 413 -6.69 14.11 -6.17
N ALA A 414 -5.90 13.07 -6.47
CA ALA A 414 -4.83 12.60 -5.58
C ALA A 414 -3.74 13.66 -5.36
N ASP A 415 -3.12 14.15 -6.44
CA ASP A 415 -1.97 15.06 -6.36
C ASP A 415 -2.26 16.43 -6.99
N GLY A 416 -3.53 16.72 -7.26
CA GLY A 416 -3.94 17.84 -8.09
C GLY A 416 -4.91 18.82 -7.43
N ALA A 417 -5.33 19.80 -8.22
CA ALA A 417 -6.14 20.93 -7.79
C ALA A 417 -7.51 20.51 -7.25
N ALA A 418 -8.11 19.44 -7.78
CA ALA A 418 -9.42 18.96 -7.31
C ALA A 418 -9.40 18.47 -5.85
N GLY A 419 -8.36 17.75 -5.43
CA GLY A 419 -8.25 17.26 -4.04
C GLY A 419 -7.93 18.38 -3.05
N ILE A 420 -7.14 19.37 -3.48
CA ILE A 420 -6.89 20.59 -2.69
C ILE A 420 -8.18 21.40 -2.53
N ALA A 421 -8.92 21.60 -3.62
CA ALA A 421 -10.20 22.29 -3.59
C ALA A 421 -11.20 21.59 -2.66
N TRP A 422 -11.27 20.25 -2.72
CA TRP A 422 -12.10 19.44 -1.81
C TRP A 422 -11.77 19.72 -0.34
N ALA A 423 -10.50 19.65 0.04
CA ALA A 423 -10.06 19.85 1.42
C ALA A 423 -10.42 21.26 1.94
N LEU A 424 -10.15 22.29 1.13
CA LEU A 424 -10.43 23.68 1.47
C LEU A 424 -11.93 23.98 1.54
N LEU A 425 -12.75 23.48 0.60
CA LEU A 425 -14.19 23.67 0.60
C LEU A 425 -14.86 22.95 1.77
N ARG A 426 -14.43 21.73 2.07
CA ARG A 426 -14.93 20.97 3.22
C ARG A 426 -14.60 21.67 4.54
N TYR A 427 -13.36 22.17 4.69
CA TYR A 427 -12.98 22.99 5.84
C TYR A 427 -13.85 24.27 5.94
N ALA A 428 -13.97 25.01 4.85
CA ALA A 428 -14.73 26.27 4.81
C ALA A 428 -16.23 26.08 5.16
N ALA A 429 -16.84 24.99 4.71
CA ALA A 429 -18.24 24.66 5.02
C ALA A 429 -18.50 24.51 6.53
N ARG A 430 -17.47 24.21 7.33
CA ARG A 430 -17.55 24.05 8.80
C ARG A 430 -17.03 25.26 9.57
N ARG A 431 -16.41 26.20 8.88
CA ARG A 431 -15.82 27.44 9.42
C ARG A 431 -16.38 28.66 8.70
N PRO A 432 -17.66 29.02 8.85
CA PRO A 432 -18.28 30.11 8.09
C PRO A 432 -17.75 31.51 8.44
N ARG A 433 -16.97 31.65 9.52
CA ARG A 433 -16.26 32.90 9.86
C ARG A 433 -14.82 32.77 9.35
N ASP A 434 -14.38 33.74 8.56
CA ASP A 434 -12.98 33.91 8.10
C ASP A 434 -12.45 32.92 7.03
N THR A 435 -13.32 32.31 6.22
CA THR A 435 -12.92 31.35 5.17
C THR A 435 -13.20 31.82 3.74
N ALA A 436 -13.42 33.12 3.54
CA ALA A 436 -13.67 33.71 2.22
C ALA A 436 -12.48 33.48 1.27
N ALA A 437 -11.24 33.67 1.75
CA ALA A 437 -10.03 33.43 0.97
C ALA A 437 -9.86 31.94 0.60
N HIS A 438 -10.05 31.05 1.58
CA HIS A 438 -10.04 29.60 1.39
C HIS A 438 -11.05 29.15 0.32
N THR A 439 -12.29 29.64 0.40
CA THR A 439 -13.36 29.33 -0.55
C THR A 439 -13.05 29.85 -1.95
N ALA A 440 -12.55 31.08 -2.07
CA ALA A 440 -12.19 31.69 -3.34
C ALA A 440 -11.06 30.92 -4.03
N ALA A 441 -9.99 30.59 -3.29
CA ALA A 441 -8.87 29.80 -3.81
C ALA A 441 -9.32 28.41 -4.27
N ALA A 442 -10.14 27.74 -3.45
CA ALA A 442 -10.63 26.41 -3.79
C ALA A 442 -11.50 26.39 -5.06
N ARG A 443 -12.38 27.39 -5.25
CA ARG A 443 -13.19 27.52 -6.48
C ARG A 443 -12.31 27.75 -7.71
N ALA A 444 -11.31 28.63 -7.61
CA ALA A 444 -10.39 28.90 -8.72
C ALA A 444 -9.58 27.65 -9.13
N LEU A 445 -9.14 26.85 -8.15
CA LEU A 445 -8.47 25.57 -8.38
C LEU A 445 -9.40 24.56 -9.06
N LEU A 446 -10.64 24.44 -8.57
CA LEU A 446 -11.63 23.51 -9.13
C LEU A 446 -12.02 23.86 -10.57
N ASP A 447 -12.26 25.14 -10.87
CA ASP A 447 -12.57 25.61 -12.23
C ASP A 447 -11.42 25.30 -13.20
N THR A 448 -10.18 25.44 -12.73
CA THR A 448 -8.99 25.11 -13.52
C THR A 448 -8.87 23.60 -13.74
N ALA A 449 -9.04 22.79 -12.68
CA ALA A 449 -9.05 21.34 -12.79
C ALA A 449 -10.11 20.82 -13.78
N LEU A 450 -11.33 21.35 -13.75
CA LEU A 450 -12.39 20.94 -14.66
C LEU A 450 -12.09 21.30 -16.12
N ARG A 451 -11.51 22.49 -16.37
CA ARG A 451 -11.07 22.89 -17.73
C ARG A 451 -9.96 21.98 -18.24
N ASP A 452 -8.95 21.72 -17.42
CA ASP A 452 -7.78 20.92 -17.80
C ASP A 452 -8.14 19.43 -18.01
N ALA A 453 -8.99 18.88 -17.14
CA ALA A 453 -9.49 17.51 -17.27
C ALA A 453 -10.37 17.33 -18.52
N GLY A 454 -11.07 18.38 -18.96
CA GLY A 454 -11.86 18.35 -20.20
C GLY A 454 -11.04 18.48 -21.49
N ALA A 455 -9.80 18.99 -21.42
CA ALA A 455 -8.93 19.22 -22.57
C ALA A 455 -7.95 18.06 -22.87
N ALA A 456 -7.63 17.24 -21.86
CA ALA A 456 -6.72 16.09 -21.99
C ALA A 456 -7.43 14.83 -22.54
N PRO A 457 -6.72 13.89 -23.22
CA PRO A 457 -7.30 12.59 -23.56
C PRO A 457 -7.85 11.89 -22.31
N ALA A 458 -9.04 11.30 -22.45
CA ALA A 458 -9.99 10.94 -21.39
C ALA A 458 -9.45 9.96 -20.31
N ASP A 459 -8.58 10.43 -19.41
CA ASP A 459 -8.33 9.73 -18.14
C ASP A 459 -9.56 9.89 -17.24
N ALA A 460 -10.29 8.79 -17.08
CA ALA A 460 -11.50 8.71 -16.28
C ALA A 460 -11.24 8.26 -14.83
N SER A 461 -9.97 8.06 -14.45
CA SER A 461 -9.60 7.63 -13.10
C SER A 461 -10.03 8.64 -12.04
N TRP A 462 -10.16 8.16 -10.80
CA TRP A 462 -10.38 9.02 -9.65
C TRP A 462 -9.16 9.88 -9.35
N SER A 463 -7.99 9.23 -9.23
CA SER A 463 -6.79 9.89 -8.70
C SER A 463 -6.21 10.96 -9.63
N ARG A 464 -6.18 10.72 -10.95
CA ARG A 464 -5.55 11.63 -11.91
C ARG A 464 -6.52 12.26 -12.90
N GLY A 465 -7.65 11.59 -13.10
CA GLY A 465 -8.62 11.90 -14.15
C GLY A 465 -9.79 12.75 -13.70
N LEU A 466 -10.78 12.79 -14.58
CA LEU A 466 -11.98 13.61 -14.44
C LEU A 466 -12.91 13.15 -13.31
N ALA A 467 -12.95 11.85 -12.97
CA ALA A 467 -13.95 11.34 -12.03
C ALA A 467 -13.87 12.03 -10.66
N GLY A 468 -12.66 12.19 -10.12
CA GLY A 468 -12.45 12.88 -8.85
C GLY A 468 -12.85 14.37 -8.92
N ALA A 469 -12.43 15.09 -9.98
CA ALA A 469 -12.80 16.49 -10.17
C ALA A 469 -14.33 16.69 -10.32
N ALA A 470 -14.98 15.82 -11.09
CA ALA A 470 -16.42 15.85 -11.31
C ALA A 470 -17.21 15.52 -10.02
N ALA A 471 -16.69 14.64 -9.16
CA ALA A 471 -17.29 14.36 -7.86
C ALA A 471 -17.23 15.59 -6.93
N VAL A 472 -16.07 16.25 -6.85
CA VAL A 472 -15.91 17.47 -6.04
C VAL A 472 -16.82 18.59 -6.54
N ALA A 473 -16.92 18.78 -7.85
CA ALA A 473 -17.80 19.79 -8.44
C ALA A 473 -19.27 19.57 -8.10
N ALA A 474 -19.73 18.31 -8.11
CA ALA A 474 -21.10 17.96 -7.77
C ALA A 474 -21.48 18.37 -6.33
N HIS A 475 -20.55 18.20 -5.37
CA HIS A 475 -20.79 18.53 -3.97
C HIS A 475 -20.99 20.04 -3.71
N PHE A 476 -20.30 20.91 -4.46
CA PHE A 476 -20.24 22.35 -4.16
C PHE A 476 -20.87 23.26 -5.22
N SER A 477 -21.24 22.72 -6.38
CA SER A 477 -21.94 23.43 -7.46
C SER A 477 -23.09 22.55 -8.00
N PRO A 478 -24.23 22.46 -7.30
CA PRO A 478 -25.33 21.59 -7.69
C PRO A 478 -26.15 22.08 -8.90
N ALA A 479 -25.87 23.28 -9.44
CA ALA A 479 -26.55 23.81 -10.62
C ALA A 479 -25.92 23.26 -11.91
N PRO A 480 -26.71 22.92 -12.94
CA PRO A 480 -26.16 22.58 -14.25
C PRO A 480 -25.40 23.80 -14.79
N GLY A 481 -24.07 23.67 -14.90
CA GLY A 481 -23.22 24.68 -15.51
C GLY A 481 -23.62 24.95 -16.98
N PRO A 482 -23.12 26.03 -17.59
CA PRO A 482 -23.40 26.35 -18.98
C PRO A 482 -23.06 25.17 -19.92
N PRO A 483 -23.83 24.97 -21.00
CA PRO A 483 -23.65 23.84 -21.92
C PRO A 483 -22.28 23.95 -22.60
N GLY A 484 -21.34 23.07 -22.21
CA GLY A 484 -20.00 23.04 -22.81
C GLY A 484 -18.91 22.33 -22.01
N VAL A 485 -19.07 22.16 -20.68
CA VAL A 485 -18.08 21.49 -19.80
C VAL A 485 -18.66 20.22 -19.15
N ALA A 486 -19.72 19.65 -19.72
CA ALA A 486 -20.36 18.44 -19.20
C ALA A 486 -19.67 17.19 -19.76
N VAL A 487 -18.40 16.96 -19.44
CA VAL A 487 -17.85 15.61 -19.58
C VAL A 487 -18.42 14.81 -18.42
N ARG A 488 -19.39 13.93 -18.72
CA ARG A 488 -19.99 13.10 -17.68
C ARG A 488 -19.14 11.84 -17.55
N PRO A 489 -18.81 11.41 -16.32
CA PRO A 489 -18.30 10.06 -16.09
C PRO A 489 -19.17 8.99 -16.78
N ALA A 490 -20.46 9.29 -17.05
CA ALA A 490 -21.43 8.48 -17.77
C ALA A 490 -21.05 8.07 -19.21
N ASP A 491 -19.96 8.59 -19.79
CA ASP A 491 -19.46 8.18 -21.12
C ASP A 491 -18.33 7.12 -21.07
N THR A 492 -17.73 6.88 -19.91
CA THR A 492 -16.57 5.97 -19.76
C THR A 492 -16.98 4.51 -19.51
N GLY A 493 -16.67 3.59 -20.43
CA GLY A 493 -17.00 2.16 -20.25
C GLY A 493 -16.35 1.51 -19.02
N VAL A 494 -16.88 0.35 -18.60
CA VAL A 494 -16.25 -0.48 -17.56
C VAL A 494 -14.90 -0.98 -18.05
N ARG A 495 -13.87 -0.74 -17.25
CA ARG A 495 -12.48 -1.11 -17.54
C ARG A 495 -12.15 -2.45 -16.86
N PRO A 496 -11.13 -3.17 -17.37
CA PRO A 496 -10.61 -4.36 -16.72
C PRO A 496 -10.22 -4.12 -15.27
N ASP A 497 -9.58 -2.99 -14.99
CA ASP A 497 -9.21 -2.57 -13.64
C ASP A 497 -10.45 -2.10 -12.86
N LEU A 498 -10.70 -2.74 -11.72
CA LEU A 498 -11.82 -2.45 -10.82
C LEU A 498 -11.42 -1.62 -9.60
N SER A 499 -10.15 -1.23 -9.46
CA SER A 499 -9.67 -0.46 -8.31
C SER A 499 -10.42 0.86 -8.07
N LEU A 500 -10.32 1.38 -6.86
CA LEU A 500 -10.89 2.68 -6.48
C LEU A 500 -10.10 3.85 -7.06
N GLY A 501 -8.76 3.78 -7.07
CA GLY A 501 -7.92 4.90 -7.49
C GLY A 501 -7.89 5.11 -9.00
N GLN A 502 -7.70 4.03 -9.75
CA GLN A 502 -7.45 4.08 -11.20
C GLN A 502 -8.54 3.39 -12.03
N GLY A 503 -9.34 2.53 -11.40
CA GLY A 503 -10.26 1.63 -12.07
C GLY A 503 -11.72 2.09 -12.10
N THR A 504 -12.58 1.16 -12.47
CA THR A 504 -14.01 1.37 -12.69
C THR A 504 -14.72 1.88 -11.44
N LEU A 505 -14.40 1.36 -10.25
CA LEU A 505 -15.14 1.72 -9.03
C LEU A 505 -14.89 3.17 -8.61
N GLY A 506 -13.72 3.75 -8.88
CA GLY A 506 -13.49 5.19 -8.71
C GLY A 506 -14.39 6.05 -9.61
N THR A 507 -14.59 5.63 -10.86
CA THR A 507 -15.54 6.28 -11.77
C THR A 507 -16.99 6.11 -11.29
N LEU A 508 -17.36 4.94 -10.76
CA LEU A 508 -18.69 4.71 -10.21
C LEU A 508 -18.96 5.55 -8.96
N GLU A 509 -17.95 5.84 -8.14
CA GLU A 509 -18.10 6.75 -7.01
C GLU A 509 -18.54 8.15 -7.48
N ALA A 510 -17.93 8.68 -8.54
CA ALA A 510 -18.36 9.95 -9.11
C ALA A 510 -19.82 9.89 -9.59
N LEU A 511 -20.22 8.81 -10.28
CA LEU A 511 -21.63 8.62 -10.67
C LEU A 511 -22.57 8.51 -9.47
N ALA A 512 -22.16 7.85 -8.39
CA ALA A 512 -22.94 7.72 -7.17
C ALA A 512 -23.17 9.07 -6.49
N VAL A 513 -22.16 9.95 -6.48
CA VAL A 513 -22.31 11.33 -5.99
C VAL A 513 -23.35 12.09 -6.81
N HIS A 514 -23.26 12.06 -8.15
CA HIS A 514 -24.23 12.72 -9.03
C HIS A 514 -25.65 12.13 -8.91
N ALA A 515 -25.77 10.81 -8.80
CA ALA A 515 -27.05 10.13 -8.61
C ALA A 515 -27.71 10.53 -7.26
N GLY A 516 -26.92 10.68 -6.20
CA GLY A 516 -27.39 11.16 -4.89
C GLY A 516 -27.98 12.58 -4.91
N LEU A 517 -27.58 13.40 -5.89
CA LEU A 517 -28.12 14.74 -6.13
C LEU A 517 -29.37 14.74 -7.04
N GLY A 518 -29.87 13.57 -7.45
CA GLY A 518 -31.08 13.40 -8.26
C GLY A 518 -30.84 13.42 -9.77
N ASP A 519 -29.59 13.30 -10.24
CA ASP A 519 -29.31 13.17 -11.67
C ASP A 519 -29.74 11.79 -12.20
N ARG A 520 -30.85 11.78 -12.98
CA ARG A 520 -31.40 10.56 -13.56
C ARG A 520 -30.45 9.87 -14.54
N ALA A 521 -29.71 10.64 -15.34
CA ALA A 521 -28.78 10.05 -16.31
C ALA A 521 -27.61 9.37 -15.58
N ALA A 522 -27.14 9.96 -14.48
CA ALA A 522 -26.13 9.35 -13.61
C ALA A 522 -26.67 8.09 -12.92
N THR A 523 -27.92 8.10 -12.46
CA THR A 523 -28.59 6.95 -11.83
C THR A 523 -28.68 5.75 -12.79
N ASP A 524 -29.12 5.99 -14.03
CA ASP A 524 -29.25 4.95 -15.04
C ASP A 524 -27.87 4.40 -15.45
N ALA A 525 -26.87 5.28 -15.60
CA ALA A 525 -25.49 4.89 -15.90
C ALA A 525 -24.86 4.07 -14.77
N LEU A 526 -25.05 4.51 -13.52
CA LEU A 526 -24.56 3.82 -12.32
C LEU A 526 -25.13 2.41 -12.26
N THR A 527 -26.44 2.25 -12.42
CA THR A 527 -27.11 0.94 -12.38
C THR A 527 -26.55 -0.01 -13.44
N ARG A 528 -26.44 0.44 -14.70
CA ARG A 528 -25.90 -0.41 -15.78
C ARG A 528 -24.47 -0.84 -15.52
N ARG A 529 -23.62 0.09 -15.06
CA ARG A 529 -22.19 -0.17 -14.89
C ARG A 529 -21.86 -0.92 -13.60
N ALA A 530 -22.62 -0.70 -12.53
CA ALA A 530 -22.54 -1.52 -11.33
C ALA A 530 -22.87 -2.98 -11.66
N GLY A 531 -23.88 -3.21 -12.51
CA GLY A 531 -24.21 -4.55 -13.00
C GLY A 531 -23.07 -5.20 -13.79
N GLN A 532 -22.40 -4.44 -14.67
CA GLN A 532 -21.23 -4.91 -15.41
C GLN A 532 -20.02 -5.18 -14.50
N ALA A 533 -19.75 -4.30 -13.53
CA ALA A 533 -18.67 -4.48 -12.57
C ALA A 533 -18.90 -5.71 -11.68
N LEU A 534 -20.13 -5.91 -11.19
CA LEU A 534 -20.51 -7.09 -10.44
C LEU A 534 -20.34 -8.36 -11.27
N ALA A 535 -20.81 -8.34 -12.52
CA ALA A 535 -20.65 -9.47 -13.42
C ALA A 535 -19.16 -9.82 -13.63
N LEU A 536 -18.28 -8.82 -13.72
CA LEU A 536 -16.83 -9.07 -13.80
C LEU A 536 -16.25 -9.69 -12.55
N VAL A 537 -16.67 -9.24 -11.36
CA VAL A 537 -16.24 -9.83 -10.08
C VAL A 537 -16.73 -11.28 -9.96
N GLU A 538 -17.95 -11.57 -10.38
CA GLU A 538 -18.51 -12.92 -10.34
C GLU A 538 -17.91 -13.87 -11.39
N ALA A 539 -17.59 -13.35 -12.58
CA ALA A 539 -17.12 -14.16 -13.70
C ALA A 539 -15.59 -14.29 -13.79
N GLN A 540 -14.82 -13.42 -13.16
CA GLN A 540 -13.36 -13.34 -13.31
C GLN A 540 -12.65 -13.11 -11.98
N SER A 541 -11.40 -13.56 -11.87
CA SER A 541 -10.53 -13.22 -10.75
C SER A 541 -10.34 -11.70 -10.66
N HIS A 542 -10.39 -11.19 -9.44
CA HIS A 542 -10.34 -9.77 -9.09
C HIS A 542 -9.19 -9.01 -9.75
N ARG A 543 -9.51 -8.01 -10.58
CA ARG A 543 -8.53 -7.24 -11.35
C ARG A 543 -8.14 -5.95 -10.62
N CYS A 544 -6.99 -6.01 -9.94
CA CYS A 544 -6.41 -4.89 -9.19
C CYS A 544 -5.61 -3.94 -10.10
N ALA A 545 -5.35 -2.71 -9.64
CA ALA A 545 -4.47 -1.73 -10.30
C ALA A 545 -2.99 -1.93 -9.95
N THR A 546 -2.59 -3.18 -9.74
CA THR A 546 -1.21 -3.60 -9.48
C THR A 546 -0.54 -4.05 -10.79
N PRO A 547 0.80 -4.13 -10.81
CA PRO A 547 1.51 -4.72 -11.94
C PRO A 547 0.92 -6.08 -12.33
N ASP A 548 0.64 -6.27 -13.62
CA ASP A 548 0.00 -7.46 -14.19
C ASP A 548 -1.33 -7.87 -13.53
N HIS A 549 -2.01 -6.92 -12.87
CA HIS A 549 -3.29 -7.11 -12.15
C HIS A 549 -3.23 -8.15 -11.03
N VAL A 550 -2.05 -8.36 -10.43
CA VAL A 550 -1.86 -9.33 -9.34
C VAL A 550 -2.75 -8.98 -8.14
N PRO A 551 -3.70 -9.85 -7.74
CA PRO A 551 -4.63 -9.56 -6.65
C PRO A 551 -3.89 -9.15 -5.39
N SER A 552 -4.07 -7.93 -4.90
CA SER A 552 -3.32 -7.43 -3.73
C SER A 552 -4.28 -6.89 -2.69
N PRO A 553 -3.98 -6.98 -1.38
CA PRO A 553 -4.98 -6.67 -0.36
C PRO A 553 -5.41 -5.19 -0.28
N GLY A 554 -4.58 -4.26 -0.75
CA GLY A 554 -4.74 -2.80 -0.56
C GLY A 554 -6.11 -2.23 -0.93
N LEU A 555 -6.41 -1.05 -0.37
CA LEU A 555 -7.70 -0.38 -0.51
C LEU A 555 -7.79 0.47 -1.79
N LEU A 556 -6.75 1.21 -2.17
CA LEU A 556 -6.87 2.10 -3.32
C LEU A 556 -6.74 1.34 -4.64
N ASP A 557 -5.76 0.43 -4.71
CA ASP A 557 -5.41 -0.30 -5.94
C ASP A 557 -5.73 -1.80 -5.86
N GLY A 558 -6.33 -2.29 -4.76
CA GLY A 558 -6.43 -3.73 -4.48
C GLY A 558 -7.83 -4.25 -4.14
N LEU A 559 -7.86 -5.47 -3.62
CA LEU A 559 -9.03 -6.28 -3.28
C LEU A 559 -9.96 -5.60 -2.27
N SER A 560 -9.42 -5.08 -1.17
CA SER A 560 -10.26 -4.43 -0.16
C SER A 560 -10.95 -3.18 -0.73
N GLY A 561 -10.33 -2.50 -1.69
CA GLY A 561 -10.94 -1.43 -2.46
C GLY A 561 -12.11 -1.87 -3.31
N ILE A 562 -11.91 -2.98 -4.03
CA ILE A 562 -12.95 -3.59 -4.85
C ILE A 562 -14.15 -3.95 -3.97
N GLY A 563 -13.91 -4.67 -2.87
CA GLY A 563 -14.94 -5.01 -1.90
C GLY A 563 -15.62 -3.78 -1.30
N TYR A 564 -14.86 -2.76 -0.89
CA TYR A 564 -15.41 -1.53 -0.32
C TYR A 564 -16.31 -0.79 -1.32
N GLY A 565 -15.91 -0.70 -2.59
CA GLY A 565 -16.72 -0.10 -3.65
C GLY A 565 -18.02 -0.86 -3.89
N LEU A 566 -18.01 -2.20 -3.82
CA LEU A 566 -19.25 -3.00 -3.89
C LEU A 566 -20.18 -2.74 -2.71
N LEU A 567 -19.64 -2.64 -1.48
CA LEU A 567 -20.42 -2.28 -0.30
C LEU A 567 -21.03 -0.88 -0.43
N ARG A 568 -20.27 0.07 -0.97
CA ARG A 568 -20.70 1.46 -1.23
C ARG A 568 -21.84 1.54 -2.25
N LEU A 569 -21.82 0.68 -3.27
CA LEU A 569 -22.89 0.56 -4.26
C LEU A 569 -24.15 -0.10 -3.66
N ALA A 570 -23.98 -1.09 -2.79
CA ALA A 570 -25.09 -1.79 -2.14
C ALA A 570 -25.81 -0.94 -1.09
N HIS A 571 -25.05 -0.23 -0.26
CA HIS A 571 -25.56 0.51 0.90
C HIS A 571 -25.01 1.95 0.96
N PRO A 572 -25.37 2.81 -0.02
CA PRO A 572 -24.78 4.13 -0.19
C PRO A 572 -25.01 5.11 0.97
N GLY A 573 -26.05 4.89 1.79
CA GLY A 573 -26.32 5.70 2.98
C GLY A 573 -25.56 5.26 4.24
N THR A 574 -25.02 4.04 4.25
CA THR A 574 -24.36 3.45 5.44
C THR A 574 -22.84 3.38 5.27
N VAL A 575 -22.38 3.11 4.05
CA VAL A 575 -20.96 3.03 3.70
C VAL A 575 -20.56 4.37 3.09
N PRO A 576 -19.75 5.20 3.77
CA PRO A 576 -19.38 6.51 3.24
C PRO A 576 -18.27 6.40 2.20
N SER A 577 -18.03 7.51 1.48
CA SER A 577 -16.93 7.60 0.52
C SER A 577 -15.57 7.62 1.23
N VAL A 578 -14.81 6.53 1.11
CA VAL A 578 -13.42 6.50 1.60
C VAL A 578 -12.50 7.33 0.70
N LEU A 579 -12.84 7.50 -0.57
CA LEU A 579 -12.06 8.31 -1.51
C LEU A 579 -12.10 9.81 -1.14
N LEU A 580 -13.21 10.28 -0.56
CA LEU A 580 -13.40 11.65 -0.07
C LEU A 580 -13.14 11.81 1.43
N LEU A 581 -12.77 10.72 2.14
CA LEU A 581 -12.64 10.67 3.60
C LEU A 581 -13.93 11.12 4.32
N SER A 582 -15.09 10.71 3.82
CA SER A 582 -16.41 11.13 4.33
C SER A 582 -16.83 10.35 5.58
N HIS A 583 -17.82 10.84 6.30
CA HIS A 583 -18.41 10.19 7.48
C HIS A 583 -19.89 9.89 7.20
N PRO A 584 -20.51 8.83 7.77
CA PRO A 584 -21.97 8.69 7.68
C PRO A 584 -22.67 9.99 8.09
N ASP A 585 -23.70 10.38 7.35
CA ASP A 585 -24.45 11.65 7.43
C ASP A 585 -23.83 12.88 6.72
N HIS A 586 -22.66 12.77 6.08
CA HIS A 586 -21.96 13.89 5.41
C HIS A 586 -21.37 13.57 4.04
#